data_AF-A0A956N7B6-F1
#
_entry.id   AF-A0A956N7B6-F1
#
_cell.length_a   1.000
_cell.length_b   1.000
_cell.length_c   1.000
_cell.angle_alpha   90.00
_cell.angle_beta   90.00
_cell.angle_gamma   90.00
#
_symmetry.space_group_name_H-M   'P 1'
#
loop_
_entity.id
_entity.type
_entity.pdbx_description
1 polymer ?
#
loop_
_entity_poly.entity_id
_entity_poly.type
_entity_poly.pdbx_seq_one_letter_code
_entity_poly.pdbx_strand_id
1 'polypeptide(L)'
;MPSRPSPLFRSLLLLGVAAALFAAPAFAQSIHYTVVTDQDTYLDEKNPTATHGTEQTVVAQRKVGDQFWALFGFDLSAIPTGAVVDSAYLDVFATREDNTGLPVEVRRVTGA
;
A
#
# COMPACT_ATOMS: atom_id res chain seq x y z
N MET A 1 38.65 72.22 19.92
CA MET A 1 38.08 70.90 20.24
C MET A 1 39.09 69.83 19.83
N PRO A 2 39.34 68.83 20.70
CA PRO A 2 40.43 67.82 20.60
C PRO A 2 40.01 66.70 19.61
N SER A 3 40.79 65.74 19.10
CA SER A 3 42.02 65.04 19.49
C SER A 3 42.55 64.22 18.28
N ARG A 4 43.87 64.18 18.08
CA ARG A 4 44.67 63.15 17.35
C ARG A 4 44.47 61.75 18.00
N PRO A 5 44.98 60.57 17.51
CA PRO A 5 45.66 60.18 16.25
C PRO A 5 45.21 58.78 15.65
N SER A 6 45.82 58.34 14.52
CA SER A 6 45.85 56.97 13.91
C SER A 6 46.60 55.90 14.77
N PRO A 7 46.68 54.55 14.51
CA PRO A 7 46.58 53.76 13.24
C PRO A 7 45.98 52.31 13.30
N LEU A 8 45.98 51.61 12.16
CA LEU A 8 45.77 50.17 11.84
C LEU A 8 45.77 49.13 13.00
N PHE A 9 44.71 48.30 13.10
CA PHE A 9 44.80 46.96 13.71
C PHE A 9 43.84 45.94 13.06
N ARG A 10 44.41 44.77 12.72
CA ARG A 10 43.72 43.56 12.27
C ARG A 10 42.74 43.08 13.34
N SER A 11 41.53 42.65 12.95
CA SER A 11 40.74 41.74 13.78
C SER A 11 39.90 40.80 12.92
N LEU A 12 40.48 39.62 12.67
CA LEU A 12 39.78 38.41 12.30
C LEU A 12 39.06 37.92 13.56
N LEU A 13 37.74 38.06 13.63
CA LEU A 13 36.93 37.46 14.70
C LEU A 13 36.21 36.24 14.12
N LEU A 14 36.75 35.06 14.41
CA LEU A 14 36.01 33.80 14.41
C LEU A 14 34.96 33.89 15.54
N LEU A 15 33.68 33.94 15.16
CA LEU A 15 32.52 33.70 16.04
C LEU A 15 31.71 32.63 15.28
N GLY A 16 31.70 31.38 15.70
CA GLY A 16 30.90 30.91 16.83
C GLY A 16 29.76 30.05 16.27
N VAL A 17 29.85 28.74 16.50
CA VAL A 17 28.89 27.71 16.07
C VAL A 17 27.45 28.08 16.46
N ALA A 18 26.52 28.09 15.49
CA ALA A 18 25.10 27.84 15.70
C ALA A 18 24.36 27.68 14.37
N ALA A 19 24.44 26.50 13.75
CA ALA A 19 23.44 26.06 12.77
C ALA A 19 23.12 24.57 13.01
N ALA A 20 22.96 24.17 14.27
CA ALA A 20 21.94 23.17 14.55
C ALA A 20 20.60 23.92 14.54
N LEU A 21 19.54 23.22 14.13
CA LEU A 21 18.15 23.60 14.32
C LEU A 21 17.42 24.33 13.19
N PHE A 22 17.61 23.88 11.95
CA PHE A 22 16.42 23.61 11.13
C PHE A 22 16.33 22.10 10.94
N ALA A 23 16.06 21.37 12.02
CA ALA A 23 15.42 20.07 11.87
C ALA A 23 14.04 20.39 11.28
N ALA A 24 13.91 20.26 9.95
CA ALA A 24 12.62 20.37 9.30
C ALA A 24 11.67 19.39 10.02
N PRO A 25 10.47 19.83 10.45
CA PRO A 25 9.50 18.90 10.98
C PRO A 25 9.27 17.83 9.92
N ALA A 26 9.61 16.58 10.24
CA ALA A 26 9.24 15.45 9.40
C ALA A 26 7.73 15.26 9.57
N PHE A 27 6.97 15.75 8.59
CA PHE A 27 5.55 15.47 8.53
C PHE A 27 5.38 14.03 8.06
N ALA A 28 4.58 13.25 8.80
CA ALA A 28 4.12 11.96 8.29
C ALA A 28 3.23 12.24 7.07
N GLN A 29 3.70 11.84 5.88
CA GLN A 29 2.91 11.92 4.66
C GLN A 29 2.15 10.61 4.49
N SER A 30 0.82 10.69 4.41
CA SER A 30 -0.01 9.54 4.06
C SER A 30 -0.25 9.56 2.55
N ILE A 31 0.04 8.45 1.89
CA ILE A 31 -0.18 8.26 0.45
C ILE A 31 -1.27 7.20 0.28
N HIS A 32 -2.24 7.50 -0.57
CA HIS A 32 -3.25 6.53 -0.97
C HIS A 32 -2.82 5.84 -2.27
N TYR A 33 -2.85 4.50 -2.25
CA TYR A 33 -2.66 3.67 -3.43
C TYR A 33 -3.97 2.95 -3.76
N THR A 34 -4.36 2.99 -5.04
CA THR A 34 -5.41 2.12 -5.57
C THR A 34 -4.73 1.00 -6.34
N VAL A 35 -4.89 -0.22 -5.85
CA VAL A 35 -4.37 -1.43 -6.51
C VAL A 35 -5.56 -2.15 -7.14
N VAL A 36 -5.49 -2.35 -8.45
CA VAL A 36 -6.46 -3.18 -9.18
C VAL A 36 -5.97 -4.62 -9.15
N THR A 37 -6.91 -5.57 -9.12
CA THR A 37 -6.57 -6.97 -9.30
C THR A 37 -6.18 -7.24 -10.75
N ASP A 38 -5.19 -8.10 -10.97
CA ASP A 38 -4.72 -8.45 -12.32
C ASP A 38 -4.42 -9.95 -12.50
N GLN A 39 -4.50 -10.74 -11.43
CA GLN A 39 -4.24 -12.19 -11.42
C GLN A 39 -5.41 -12.96 -10.81
N ASP A 40 -6.62 -12.65 -11.27
CA ASP A 40 -7.83 -13.25 -10.74
C ASP A 40 -8.09 -14.65 -11.31
N THR A 41 -8.55 -15.56 -10.46
CA THR A 41 -8.89 -16.93 -10.85
C THR A 41 -9.87 -17.54 -9.86
N TYR A 42 -10.28 -18.79 -10.06
CA TYR A 42 -11.05 -19.54 -9.07
C TYR A 42 -10.64 -21.01 -9.02
N LEU A 43 -10.88 -21.63 -7.87
CA LEU A 43 -10.75 -23.08 -7.69
C LEU A 43 -12.11 -23.74 -7.90
N ASP A 44 -12.10 -24.91 -8.52
CA ASP A 44 -13.26 -25.79 -8.73
C ASP A 44 -12.99 -27.13 -8.03
N GLU A 45 -13.80 -27.45 -7.02
CA GLU A 45 -13.70 -28.70 -6.24
C GLU A 45 -13.76 -29.96 -7.13
N LYS A 46 -14.57 -29.96 -8.20
CA LYS A 46 -14.73 -31.12 -9.07
C LYS A 46 -13.61 -31.26 -10.09
N ASN A 47 -12.95 -30.16 -10.43
CA ASN A 47 -11.90 -30.12 -11.44
C ASN A 47 -10.61 -29.55 -10.82
N PRO A 48 -10.00 -30.22 -9.82
CA PRO A 48 -8.90 -29.67 -9.02
C PRO A 48 -7.61 -29.43 -9.81
N THR A 49 -7.50 -29.99 -11.02
CA THR A 49 -6.36 -29.80 -11.92
C THR A 49 -6.63 -28.77 -13.02
N ALA A 50 -7.84 -28.22 -13.10
CA ALA A 50 -8.16 -27.19 -14.07
C ALA A 50 -7.59 -25.84 -13.61
N THR A 51 -7.17 -25.02 -14.57
CA THR A 51 -6.68 -23.66 -14.32
C THR A 51 -7.64 -22.67 -14.98
N HIS A 52 -8.04 -21.65 -14.22
CA HIS A 52 -9.08 -20.69 -14.61
C HIS A 52 -8.55 -19.25 -14.66
N GLY A 53 -7.35 -19.05 -15.20
CA GLY A 53 -6.68 -17.74 -15.23
C GLY A 53 -6.97 -16.90 -16.48
N THR A 54 -7.85 -17.36 -17.37
CA THR A 54 -8.14 -16.68 -18.65
C THR A 54 -9.61 -16.26 -18.80
N GLU A 55 -10.43 -16.70 -17.87
CA GLU A 55 -11.86 -16.48 -17.81
C GLU A 55 -12.16 -15.03 -17.43
N GLN A 56 -13.18 -14.45 -18.06
CA GLN A 56 -13.58 -13.06 -17.81
C GLN A 56 -14.42 -12.89 -16.54
N THR A 57 -14.76 -14.00 -15.87
CA THR A 57 -15.62 -14.02 -14.70
C THR A 57 -15.03 -14.94 -13.64
N VAL A 58 -14.96 -14.44 -12.41
CA VAL A 58 -14.58 -15.23 -11.24
C VAL A 58 -15.83 -15.78 -10.57
N VAL A 59 -15.80 -17.07 -10.20
CA VAL A 59 -16.94 -17.75 -9.58
C VAL A 59 -16.67 -18.01 -8.10
N ALA A 60 -17.58 -17.58 -7.25
CA ALA A 60 -17.67 -17.98 -5.85
C ALA A 60 -19.02 -18.65 -5.63
N GLN A 61 -19.01 -19.95 -5.33
CA GLN A 61 -20.23 -20.72 -5.20
C GLN A 61 -20.09 -21.78 -4.12
N ARG A 62 -21.10 -21.87 -3.26
CA ARG A 62 -21.23 -22.96 -2.31
C ARG A 62 -22.30 -23.94 -2.73
N LYS A 63 -21.88 -25.15 -3.08
CA LYS A 63 -22.74 -26.27 -3.44
C LYS A 63 -22.11 -27.56 -2.93
N VAL A 64 -22.96 -28.47 -2.44
CA VAL A 64 -22.50 -29.74 -1.86
C VAL A 64 -21.77 -30.56 -2.93
N GLY A 65 -20.47 -30.81 -2.71
CA GLY A 65 -19.59 -31.56 -3.60
C GLY A 65 -19.28 -30.86 -4.93
N ASP A 66 -19.35 -29.52 -4.95
CA ASP A 66 -19.17 -28.68 -6.14
C ASP A 66 -18.87 -27.22 -5.74
N GLN A 67 -17.93 -27.03 -4.82
CA GLN A 67 -17.57 -25.73 -4.27
C GLN A 67 -16.60 -24.98 -5.20
N PHE A 68 -16.86 -23.68 -5.37
CA PHE A 68 -15.99 -22.75 -6.08
C PHE A 68 -15.47 -21.68 -5.13
N TRP A 69 -14.19 -21.37 -5.24
CA TRP A 69 -13.53 -20.33 -4.45
C TRP A 69 -12.87 -19.31 -5.37
N ALA A 70 -13.36 -18.07 -5.32
CA ALA A 70 -12.73 -16.93 -5.97
C ALA A 70 -11.38 -16.61 -5.32
N LEU A 71 -10.36 -16.39 -6.15
CA LEU A 71 -9.03 -15.96 -5.76
C LEU A 71 -8.71 -14.64 -6.45
N PHE A 72 -8.29 -13.66 -5.67
CA PHE A 72 -7.93 -12.32 -6.15
C PHE A 72 -6.45 -12.07 -5.89
N GLY A 73 -5.72 -11.73 -6.94
CA GLY A 73 -4.30 -11.42 -6.89
C GLY A 73 -4.05 -9.93 -7.07
N PHE A 74 -3.14 -9.38 -6.25
CA PHE A 74 -2.81 -7.95 -6.27
C PHE A 74 -1.30 -7.78 -6.46
N ASP A 75 -0.88 -7.00 -7.45
CA ASP A 75 0.50 -6.51 -7.51
C ASP A 75 0.70 -5.35 -6.53
N LEU A 76 1.51 -5.57 -5.50
CA LEU A 76 1.83 -4.58 -4.48
C LEU A 76 3.17 -3.86 -4.73
N SER A 77 3.79 -4.06 -5.91
CA SER A 77 5.10 -3.48 -6.26
C SER A 77 5.15 -1.95 -6.20
N ALA A 78 4.00 -1.28 -6.34
CA ALA A 78 3.86 0.16 -6.21
C ALA A 78 4.01 0.67 -4.76
N ILE A 79 3.82 -0.20 -3.76
CA ILE A 79 3.97 0.17 -2.35
C ILE A 79 5.44 0.04 -1.95
N PRO A 80 6.09 1.13 -1.48
CA PRO A 80 7.51 1.09 -1.13
C PRO A 80 7.81 0.05 -0.05
N THR A 81 8.95 -0.62 -0.17
CA THR A 81 9.43 -1.54 0.87
C THR A 81 9.63 -0.79 2.19
N GLY A 82 9.08 -1.35 3.27
CA GLY A 82 9.15 -0.73 4.60
C GLY A 82 8.09 0.36 4.85
N ALA A 83 7.17 0.59 3.91
CA ALA A 83 6.01 1.44 4.17
C ALA A 83 5.17 0.87 5.33
N VAL A 84 4.72 1.77 6.20
CA VAL A 84 3.74 1.44 7.24
C VAL A 84 2.35 1.62 6.64
N VAL A 85 1.55 0.56 6.66
CA VAL A 85 0.17 0.61 6.16
C VAL A 85 -0.74 1.02 7.31
N ASP A 86 -1.28 2.24 7.24
CA ASP A 86 -2.22 2.75 8.24
C ASP A 86 -3.61 2.12 8.10
N SER A 87 -4.06 1.89 6.86
CA SER A 87 -5.35 1.28 6.54
C SER A 87 -5.31 0.59 5.18
N ALA A 88 -6.18 -0.41 4.99
CA ALA A 88 -6.39 -1.08 3.72
C ALA A 88 -7.88 -1.45 3.59
N TYR A 89 -8.44 -1.23 2.41
CA TYR A 89 -9.83 -1.51 2.08
C TYR A 89 -9.87 -2.41 0.85
N LEU A 90 -10.79 -3.38 0.86
CA LEU A 90 -11.08 -4.23 -0.29
C LEU A 90 -12.53 -3.98 -0.70
N ASP A 91 -12.70 -3.50 -1.92
CA ASP A 91 -14.00 -3.31 -2.54
C ASP A 91 -14.28 -4.46 -3.52
N VAL A 92 -15.41 -5.14 -3.34
CA VAL A 92 -15.85 -6.25 -4.20
C VAL A 92 -17.28 -6.01 -4.66
N PHE A 93 -17.54 -6.30 -5.93
CA PHE A 93 -18.88 -6.21 -6.50
C PHE A 93 -19.30 -7.55 -7.11
N ALA A 94 -20.42 -8.11 -6.63
CA ALA A 94 -21.02 -9.29 -7.24
C ALA A 94 -21.89 -8.86 -8.43
N THR A 95 -21.54 -9.31 -9.63
CA THR A 95 -22.28 -8.98 -10.87
C THR A 95 -23.51 -9.85 -11.08
N ARG A 96 -23.56 -11.03 -10.44
CA ARG A 96 -24.67 -11.99 -10.51
C ARG A 96 -24.75 -12.78 -9.21
N GLU A 97 -25.97 -12.98 -8.73
CA GLU A 97 -26.27 -13.84 -7.58
C GLU A 97 -27.32 -14.88 -8.00
N ASP A 98 -26.94 -16.15 -8.02
CA ASP A 98 -27.89 -17.24 -8.34
C ASP A 98 -28.71 -17.69 -7.11
N ASN A 99 -28.27 -17.35 -5.90
CA ASN A 99 -29.00 -17.58 -4.65
C ASN A 99 -28.80 -16.37 -3.73
N THR A 100 -29.84 -15.55 -3.61
CA THR A 100 -29.80 -14.32 -2.82
C THR A 100 -29.74 -14.61 -1.32
N GLY A 101 -28.98 -13.81 -0.57
CA GLY A 101 -28.97 -13.85 0.90
C GLY A 101 -27.99 -14.84 1.53
N LEU A 102 -27.13 -15.48 0.72
CA LEU A 102 -25.99 -16.22 1.26
C LEU A 102 -24.85 -15.24 1.61
N PRO A 103 -24.23 -15.38 2.80
CA PRO A 103 -23.10 -14.54 3.15
C PRO A 103 -21.90 -14.86 2.25
N VAL A 104 -21.26 -13.81 1.74
CA VAL A 104 -19.94 -13.92 1.11
C VAL A 104 -18.89 -13.73 2.20
N GLU A 105 -17.93 -14.65 2.25
CA GLU A 105 -16.81 -14.57 3.18
C GLU A 105 -15.51 -14.32 2.41
N VAL A 106 -14.78 -13.27 2.83
CA VAL A 106 -13.45 -12.95 2.30
C VAL A 106 -12.41 -13.41 3.31
N ARG A 107 -11.42 -14.16 2.85
CA ARG A 107 -10.32 -14.66 3.69
C ARG A 107 -8.98 -14.39 3.03
N ARG A 108 -7.96 -14.18 3.86
CA ARG A 108 -6.57 -14.21 3.42
C ARG A 108 -6.18 -15.64 3.07
N VAL A 109 -5.49 -15.83 1.95
CA VAL A 109 -4.83 -17.10 1.63
C VAL A 109 -3.55 -17.20 2.47
N THR A 110 -3.45 -18.23 3.31
CA THR A 110 -2.35 -18.41 4.28
C THR A 110 -1.39 -19.54 3.92
N GLY A 111 -1.41 -20.06 2.70
CA GLY A 111 -0.54 -21.15 2.25
C GLY A 111 -0.05 -20.96 0.82
N ALA A 112 1.25 -21.19 0.63
CA ALA A 112 1.93 -21.43 -0.64
C ALA A 112 2.87 -22.62 -0.43
#